data_AF-A0A842TU03-F1
#
_entry.id   AF-A0A842TU03-F1
#
_cell.length_a   1.000
_cell.length_b   1.000
_cell.length_c   1.000
_cell.angle_alpha   90.00
_cell.angle_beta   90.00
_cell.angle_gamma   90.00
#
_symmetry.space_group_name_H-M   'P 1'
#
loop_
_entity.id
_entity.type
_entity.pdbx_description
1 polymer ?
#
loop_
_entity_poly.entity_id
_entity_poly.type
_entity_poly.pdbx_seq_one_letter_code
_entity_poly.pdbx_strand_id
1 'polypeptide(L)'
;MLSQERVIEIVRTKGPVIPSQVAKIVGTDIIFASAALSELVHGKKLFLTSTKVGSTPVYYAKGQESRLQELYEYLNEKDQRAFDLLKEKRITRDDELEPLMRVAMRNIKDFAVPLQISTNGERILFWKWYMLGNDEAEVLIKSHLGKEDEEKRKAEEKQKRQEEEKKKAEEQRKIEEQKRKEAEEKAAKEKEEAELREKRRQEEEKKKLGEKKRIERERVEQEKREQEKQKRQEEKRKSEQEKREQEEQKRKEAEEKEENQNQNQKSIEPLKADTGDEFFNHIIKYFNKKKIEVIEHKVIRKKSEIDMIVRLPSVVGNLEYYCKAKNKKKVNDGDLSSAFVQGQMKKIPVLFLMTGEMTKKAKELLSTEFNKGLVVKKI
;
A
#
# COMPACT_ATOMS: atom_id res chain seq x y z
N MET A 1 60.13 -46.91 19.79
CA MET A 1 59.86 -45.87 18.77
C MET A 1 58.40 -45.91 18.39
N LEU A 2 57.83 -44.79 17.97
CA LEU A 2 56.45 -44.70 17.45
C LEU A 2 56.41 -45.31 16.04
N SER A 3 56.00 -46.58 15.89
CA SER A 3 55.90 -47.20 14.57
C SER A 3 54.61 -46.77 13.85
N GLN A 4 54.74 -46.40 12.59
CA GLN A 4 53.61 -45.99 11.74
C GLN A 4 52.50 -47.05 11.68
N GLU A 5 52.89 -48.33 11.59
CA GLU A 5 51.99 -49.48 11.54
C GLU A 5 51.10 -49.55 12.78
N ARG A 6 51.67 -49.35 13.98
CA ARG A 6 50.92 -49.38 15.24
C ARG A 6 49.93 -48.22 15.34
N VAL A 7 50.28 -47.04 14.82
CA VAL A 7 49.33 -45.91 14.76
C VAL A 7 48.17 -46.23 13.81
N ILE A 8 48.43 -46.80 12.62
CA ILE A 8 47.38 -47.22 11.68
C ILE A 8 46.47 -48.27 12.31
N GLU A 9 47.02 -49.26 13.00
CA GLU A 9 46.27 -50.30 13.71
C GLU A 9 45.36 -49.73 14.80
N ILE A 10 45.86 -48.76 15.58
CA ILE A 10 45.06 -48.03 16.58
C ILE A 10 43.89 -47.30 15.92
N VAL A 11 44.11 -46.57 14.82
CA VAL A 11 43.02 -45.89 14.08
C VAL A 11 42.02 -46.91 13.55
N ARG A 12 42.47 -47.97 12.90
CA ARG A 12 41.62 -49.05 12.37
C ARG A 12 40.73 -49.70 13.44
N THR A 13 41.26 -49.87 14.64
CA THR A 13 40.56 -50.52 15.76
C THR A 13 39.61 -49.56 16.48
N LYS A 14 40.04 -48.31 16.76
CA LYS A 14 39.23 -47.34 17.51
C LYS A 14 38.21 -46.58 16.68
N GLY A 15 38.44 -46.39 15.38
CA GLY A 15 37.62 -45.50 14.54
C GLY A 15 38.31 -44.15 14.31
N PRO A 16 37.54 -43.08 14.03
CA PRO A 16 38.05 -41.72 13.98
C PRO A 16 38.71 -41.34 15.32
N VAL A 17 39.96 -40.87 15.28
CA VAL A 17 40.73 -40.52 16.49
C VAL A 17 41.35 -39.12 16.43
N ILE A 18 41.56 -38.53 17.60
CA ILE A 18 42.32 -37.29 17.78
C ILE A 18 43.73 -37.58 18.34
N PRO A 19 44.74 -36.71 18.12
CA PRO A 19 46.11 -36.94 18.55
C PRO A 19 46.30 -37.25 20.04
N SER A 20 45.47 -36.66 20.92
CA SER A 20 45.52 -36.93 22.37
C SER A 20 45.13 -38.37 22.74
N GLN A 21 44.23 -39.01 21.97
CA GLN A 21 43.88 -40.41 22.16
C GLN A 21 45.03 -41.33 21.72
N VAL A 22 45.70 -41.03 20.60
CA VAL A 22 46.85 -41.79 20.10
C VAL A 22 48.04 -41.64 21.07
N ALA A 23 48.34 -40.42 21.49
CA ALA A 23 49.34 -40.10 22.52
C ALA A 23 49.15 -40.94 23.79
N LYS A 24 47.92 -40.99 24.32
CA LYS A 24 47.57 -41.78 25.52
C LYS A 24 47.69 -43.30 25.32
N ILE A 25 47.45 -43.83 24.12
CA ILE A 25 47.53 -45.27 23.85
C ILE A 25 48.97 -45.72 23.61
N VAL A 26 49.80 -44.89 22.96
CA VAL A 26 51.20 -45.24 22.65
C VAL A 26 52.18 -44.82 23.75
N GLY A 27 51.76 -43.95 24.68
CA GLY A 27 52.64 -43.42 25.73
C GLY A 27 53.65 -42.41 25.18
N THR A 28 53.20 -41.48 24.35
CA THR A 28 54.03 -40.45 23.71
C THR A 28 53.36 -39.08 23.78
N ASP A 29 54.10 -38.00 23.55
CA ASP A 29 53.54 -36.65 23.58
C ASP A 29 52.58 -36.38 22.42
N ILE A 30 51.64 -35.46 22.65
CA ILE A 30 50.64 -35.02 21.66
C ILE A 30 51.33 -34.47 20.39
N ILE A 31 52.50 -33.85 20.52
CA ILE A 31 53.28 -33.32 19.39
C ILE A 31 53.78 -34.46 18.49
N PHE A 32 54.41 -35.49 19.06
CA PHE A 32 54.89 -36.65 18.29
C PHE A 32 53.73 -37.46 17.68
N ALA A 33 52.63 -37.63 18.42
CA ALA A 33 51.41 -38.25 17.88
C ALA A 33 50.82 -37.44 16.71
N SER A 34 50.78 -36.11 16.81
CA SER A 34 50.29 -35.23 15.74
C SER A 34 51.19 -35.27 14.51
N ALA A 35 52.51 -35.31 14.70
CA ALA A 35 53.48 -35.42 13.60
C ALA A 35 53.33 -36.75 12.84
N ALA A 36 53.26 -37.88 13.54
CA ALA A 36 53.09 -39.19 12.92
C ALA A 36 51.73 -39.33 12.21
N LEU A 37 50.64 -38.80 12.78
CA LEU A 37 49.33 -38.76 12.11
C LEU A 37 49.36 -37.91 10.83
N SER A 38 50.05 -36.76 10.87
CA SER A 38 50.21 -35.89 9.69
C SER A 38 51.04 -36.54 8.59
N GLU A 39 52.11 -37.25 8.95
CA GLU A 39 52.93 -38.04 8.02
C GLU A 39 52.11 -39.16 7.36
N LEU A 40 51.28 -39.87 8.13
CA LEU A 40 50.38 -40.92 7.63
C LEU A 40 49.29 -40.39 6.70
N VAL A 41 48.82 -39.15 6.90
CA VAL A 41 47.90 -38.47 5.98
C VAL A 41 48.62 -38.06 4.69
N HIS A 42 49.85 -37.53 4.79
CA HIS A 42 50.66 -37.20 3.61
C HIS A 42 50.95 -38.46 2.76
N GLY A 43 51.26 -39.59 3.42
CA GLY A 43 51.39 -40.91 2.80
C GLY A 43 50.08 -41.56 2.36
N LYS A 44 48.93 -40.87 2.46
CA LYS A 44 47.57 -41.36 2.10
C LYS A 44 47.15 -42.67 2.78
N LYS A 45 47.78 -43.02 3.91
CA LYS A 45 47.42 -44.21 4.73
C LYS A 45 46.27 -43.89 5.68
N LEU A 46 46.17 -42.63 6.11
CA LEU A 46 45.07 -42.06 6.88
C LEU A 46 44.45 -40.86 6.15
N PHE A 47 43.26 -40.47 6.58
CA PHE A 47 42.50 -39.35 6.04
C PHE A 47 42.13 -38.38 7.17
N LEU A 48 42.01 -37.10 6.82
CA LEU A 48 41.63 -36.01 7.71
C LEU A 48 40.16 -35.68 7.53
N THR A 49 39.45 -35.38 8.62
CA THR A 49 38.09 -34.84 8.56
C THR A 49 38.08 -33.31 8.38
N SER A 50 37.03 -32.79 7.78
CA SER A 50 36.68 -31.35 7.76
C SER A 50 36.22 -30.90 9.16
N THR A 51 35.40 -31.72 9.80
CA THR A 51 34.87 -31.53 11.16
C THR A 51 35.97 -31.73 12.19
N LYS A 52 36.05 -30.84 13.17
CA LYS A 52 37.07 -30.85 14.23
C LYS A 52 36.43 -31.01 15.60
N VAL A 53 37.12 -31.70 16.51
CA VAL A 53 36.73 -31.76 17.93
C VAL A 53 37.33 -30.54 18.60
N GLY A 54 36.53 -29.49 18.77
CA GLY A 54 37.00 -28.16 19.15
C GLY A 54 37.94 -27.59 18.08
N SER A 55 39.22 -27.40 18.41
CA SER A 55 40.26 -26.99 17.46
C SER A 55 41.02 -28.17 16.82
N THR A 56 40.79 -29.40 17.29
CA THR A 56 41.65 -30.55 16.98
C THR A 56 41.11 -31.34 15.78
N PRO A 57 41.92 -31.60 14.73
CA PRO A 57 41.50 -32.43 13.61
C PRO A 57 41.32 -33.90 14.01
N VAL A 58 40.39 -34.59 13.35
CA VAL A 58 40.16 -36.02 13.52
C VAL A 58 40.75 -36.77 12.33
N TYR A 59 41.31 -37.94 12.62
CA TYR A 59 42.00 -38.81 11.66
C TYR A 59 41.29 -40.15 11.59
N TYR A 60 41.04 -40.66 10.39
CA TYR A 60 40.39 -41.96 10.16
C TYR A 60 41.10 -42.77 9.08
N ALA A 61 40.86 -44.08 9.05
CA ALA A 61 41.31 -44.95 7.98
C ALA A 61 40.19 -45.18 6.94
N LYS A 62 40.57 -45.39 5.67
CA LYS A 62 39.62 -45.74 4.61
C LYS A 62 38.80 -46.98 4.99
N GLY A 63 37.49 -46.95 4.76
CA GLY A 63 36.53 -47.98 5.18
C GLY A 63 35.87 -47.72 6.54
N GLN A 64 36.24 -46.64 7.24
CA GLN A 64 35.62 -46.22 8.51
C GLN A 64 34.63 -45.05 8.34
N GLU A 65 34.28 -44.69 7.11
CA GLU A 65 33.45 -43.51 6.81
C GLU A 65 32.09 -43.58 7.53
N SER A 66 31.50 -44.78 7.67
CA SER A 66 30.27 -45.01 8.43
C SER A 66 30.33 -44.49 9.87
N ARG A 67 31.51 -44.52 10.49
CA ARG A 67 31.75 -44.06 11.87
C ARG A 67 31.97 -42.55 11.99
N LEU A 68 32.07 -41.82 10.88
CA LEU A 68 32.10 -40.35 10.91
C LEU A 68 30.82 -39.74 11.50
N GLN A 69 29.70 -40.48 11.54
CA GLN A 69 28.47 -40.03 12.22
C GLN A 69 28.67 -39.76 13.72
N GLU A 70 29.69 -40.36 14.36
CA GLU A 70 30.11 -40.06 15.74
C GLU A 70 30.50 -38.57 15.90
N LEU A 71 30.84 -37.87 14.81
CA LEU A 71 31.19 -36.45 14.83
C LEU A 71 29.99 -35.48 14.80
N TYR A 72 28.76 -36.00 14.70
CA TYR A 72 27.54 -35.19 14.72
C TYR A 72 27.42 -34.31 15.98
N GLU A 73 27.85 -34.82 17.13
CA GLU A 73 27.83 -34.09 18.41
C GLU A 73 28.77 -32.87 18.44
N TYR A 74 29.75 -32.81 17.53
CA TYR A 74 30.71 -31.71 17.41
C TYR A 74 30.37 -30.71 16.28
N LEU A 75 29.27 -30.95 15.54
CA LEU A 75 28.74 -29.99 14.56
C LEU A 75 27.99 -28.85 15.25
N ASN A 76 28.02 -27.65 14.66
CA ASN A 76 27.18 -26.55 15.12
C ASN A 76 25.71 -26.82 14.78
N GLU A 77 24.76 -26.21 15.49
CA GLU A 77 23.30 -26.38 15.24
C GLU A 77 22.89 -26.25 13.76
N LYS A 78 23.54 -25.34 13.00
CA LYS A 78 23.27 -25.13 11.58
C LYS A 78 23.80 -26.26 10.70
N ASP A 79 24.97 -26.78 11.06
CA ASP A 79 25.64 -27.89 10.37
C ASP A 79 24.94 -29.23 10.71
N GLN A 80 24.42 -29.38 11.93
CA GLN A 80 23.54 -30.49 12.34
C GLN A 80 22.26 -30.54 11.50
N ARG A 81 21.56 -29.41 11.33
CA ARG A 81 20.38 -29.35 10.43
C ARG A 81 20.71 -29.71 8.99
N ALA A 82 21.88 -29.34 8.49
CA ALA A 82 22.33 -29.73 7.14
C ALA A 82 22.60 -31.23 7.05
N PHE A 83 23.23 -31.81 8.08
CA PHE A 83 23.46 -33.25 8.21
C PHE A 83 22.13 -34.01 8.24
N ASP A 84 21.17 -33.61 9.08
CA ASP A 84 19.87 -34.28 9.21
C ASP A 84 19.09 -34.23 7.89
N LEU A 85 19.02 -33.04 7.27
CA LEU A 85 18.36 -32.84 5.98
C LEU A 85 18.95 -33.74 4.89
N LEU A 86 20.28 -33.85 4.82
CA LEU A 86 20.95 -34.66 3.81
C LEU A 86 20.87 -36.17 4.13
N LYS A 87 20.85 -36.55 5.41
CA LYS A 87 20.67 -37.92 5.87
C LYS A 87 19.27 -38.44 5.58
N GLU A 88 18.24 -37.60 5.75
CA GLU A 88 16.84 -37.90 5.41
C GLU A 88 16.64 -37.96 3.89
N LYS A 89 16.97 -36.88 3.18
CA LYS A 89 16.69 -36.75 1.73
C LYS A 89 17.63 -37.56 0.84
N ARG A 90 18.81 -37.96 1.35
CA ARG A 90 19.95 -38.60 0.66
C ARG A 90 20.60 -37.75 -0.44
N ILE A 91 19.82 -36.96 -1.17
CA ILE A 91 20.25 -35.98 -2.18
C ILE A 91 19.44 -34.70 -2.01
N THR A 92 20.08 -33.55 -2.24
CA THR A 92 19.39 -32.25 -2.30
C THR A 92 20.14 -31.31 -3.25
N ARG A 93 19.43 -30.44 -3.98
CA ARG A 93 20.04 -29.46 -4.91
C ARG A 93 20.46 -28.19 -4.16
N ASP A 94 21.62 -27.59 -4.51
CA ASP A 94 22.12 -26.37 -3.83
C ASP A 94 21.14 -25.19 -3.99
N ASP A 95 20.47 -25.08 -5.14
CA ASP A 95 19.57 -23.95 -5.44
C ASP A 95 18.26 -23.95 -4.66
N GLU A 96 17.80 -25.12 -4.20
CA GLU A 96 16.61 -25.28 -3.35
C GLU A 96 16.87 -24.94 -1.89
N LEU A 97 18.14 -24.97 -1.47
CA LEU A 97 18.52 -24.73 -0.09
C LEU A 97 18.50 -23.24 0.24
N GLU A 98 18.13 -22.91 1.47
CA GLU A 98 18.29 -21.55 2.00
C GLU A 98 19.78 -21.14 1.98
N PRO A 99 20.11 -19.84 1.82
CA PRO A 99 21.50 -19.38 1.73
C PRO A 99 22.39 -19.82 2.90
N LEU A 100 21.85 -19.84 4.13
CA LEU A 100 22.57 -20.34 5.31
C LEU A 100 22.81 -21.86 5.26
N MET A 101 21.86 -22.62 4.71
CA MET A 101 21.95 -24.08 4.56
C MET A 101 22.97 -24.47 3.48
N ARG A 102 23.08 -23.70 2.38
CA ARG A 102 24.16 -23.88 1.38
C ARG A 102 25.55 -23.70 1.99
N VAL A 103 25.72 -22.73 2.89
CA VAL A 103 26.98 -22.53 3.62
C VAL A 103 27.25 -23.72 4.55
N ALA A 104 26.24 -24.20 5.28
CA ALA A 104 26.37 -25.39 6.13
C ALA A 104 26.76 -26.65 5.34
N MET A 105 26.10 -26.95 4.21
CA MET A 105 26.47 -28.06 3.30
C MET A 105 27.94 -27.99 2.85
N ARG A 106 28.47 -26.79 2.60
CA ARG A 106 29.88 -26.57 2.23
C ARG A 106 30.86 -26.77 3.40
N ASN A 107 30.41 -26.70 4.65
CA ASN A 107 31.20 -26.98 5.85
C ASN A 107 31.25 -28.49 6.14
N ILE A 108 30.11 -29.18 6.03
CA ILE A 108 29.93 -30.60 6.35
C ILE A 108 30.46 -31.56 5.27
N LYS A 109 31.65 -31.29 4.72
CA LYS A 109 32.27 -32.04 3.60
C LYS A 109 32.49 -33.53 3.88
N ASP A 110 32.59 -33.93 5.15
CA ASP A 110 32.69 -35.34 5.56
C ASP A 110 31.40 -36.12 5.29
N PHE A 111 30.27 -35.40 5.18
CA PHE A 111 28.91 -35.95 5.06
C PHE A 111 28.23 -35.57 3.74
N ALA A 112 28.57 -34.41 3.18
CA ALA A 112 28.01 -33.84 1.97
C ALA A 112 29.04 -33.83 0.83
N VAL A 113 28.86 -34.73 -0.14
CA VAL A 113 29.70 -34.83 -1.33
C VAL A 113 29.07 -33.99 -2.45
N PRO A 114 29.73 -32.92 -2.94
CA PRO A 114 29.21 -32.13 -4.06
C PRO A 114 29.31 -32.91 -5.37
N LEU A 115 28.21 -32.93 -6.12
CA LEU A 115 28.10 -33.47 -7.48
C LEU A 115 27.63 -32.36 -8.43
N GLN A 116 28.42 -32.05 -9.45
CA GLN A 116 28.03 -31.13 -10.51
C GLN A 116 27.56 -31.90 -11.73
N ILE A 117 26.35 -31.60 -12.21
CA ILE A 117 25.75 -32.27 -13.36
C ILE A 117 25.34 -31.21 -14.38
N SER A 118 25.78 -31.41 -15.63
CA SER A 118 25.38 -30.57 -16.76
C SER A 118 24.13 -31.16 -17.43
N THR A 119 22.99 -30.48 -17.31
CA THR A 119 21.73 -30.84 -17.98
C THR A 119 21.28 -29.66 -18.83
N ASN A 120 20.97 -29.89 -20.12
CA ASN A 120 20.50 -28.85 -21.05
C ASN A 120 21.39 -27.59 -21.14
N GLY A 121 22.70 -27.72 -20.87
CA GLY A 121 23.66 -26.61 -20.86
C GLY A 121 23.82 -25.91 -19.50
N GLU A 122 22.91 -26.11 -18.56
CA GLU A 122 23.01 -25.60 -17.19
C GLU A 122 23.85 -26.53 -16.31
N ARG A 123 24.71 -25.97 -15.46
CA ARG A 123 25.50 -26.72 -14.45
C ARG A 123 24.79 -26.64 -13.11
N ILE A 124 24.15 -27.74 -12.71
CA ILE A 124 23.40 -27.84 -11.45
C ILE A 124 24.28 -28.52 -10.41
N LEU A 125 24.33 -27.96 -9.20
CA LEU A 125 25.04 -28.54 -8.05
C LEU A 125 24.06 -29.33 -7.17
N PHE A 126 24.34 -30.60 -6.96
CA PHE A 126 23.67 -31.47 -6.00
C PHE A 126 24.62 -31.81 -4.85
N TRP A 127 24.06 -31.93 -3.65
CA TRP A 127 24.71 -32.51 -2.48
C TRP A 127 24.27 -33.96 -2.35
N LYS A 128 25.23 -34.88 -2.33
CA LYS A 128 25.02 -36.31 -2.13
C LYS A 128 25.43 -36.70 -0.71
N TRP A 129 24.60 -37.47 -0.03
CA TRP A 129 24.97 -38.13 1.23
C TRP A 129 26.17 -39.06 1.01
N TYR A 130 27.18 -38.96 1.88
CA TYR A 130 28.47 -39.62 1.69
C TYR A 130 28.39 -41.17 1.64
N MET A 131 27.44 -41.80 2.32
CA MET A 131 27.21 -43.26 2.27
C MET A 131 26.48 -43.72 1.00
N LEU A 132 25.97 -42.81 0.17
CA LEU A 132 25.17 -43.15 -1.00
C LEU A 132 26.06 -43.55 -2.18
N GLY A 133 25.79 -44.71 -2.78
CA GLY A 133 26.43 -45.15 -4.03
C GLY A 133 26.19 -44.16 -5.17
N ASN A 134 27.10 -44.13 -6.16
CA ASN A 134 26.93 -43.24 -7.32
C ASN A 134 25.73 -43.67 -8.18
N ASP A 135 25.49 -44.97 -8.32
CA ASP A 135 24.38 -45.51 -9.11
C ASP A 135 23.01 -45.13 -8.51
N GLU A 136 22.86 -45.28 -7.18
CA GLU A 136 21.68 -44.81 -6.44
C GLU A 136 21.51 -43.29 -6.57
N ALA A 137 22.61 -42.54 -6.54
CA ALA A 137 22.60 -41.09 -6.68
C ALA A 137 22.07 -40.65 -8.06
N GLU A 138 22.53 -41.29 -9.13
CA GLU A 138 22.03 -41.00 -10.47
C GLU A 138 20.52 -41.21 -10.62
N VAL A 139 19.98 -42.31 -10.06
CA VAL A 139 18.54 -42.62 -10.11
C VAL A 139 17.72 -41.55 -9.36
N LEU A 140 18.17 -41.14 -8.18
CA LEU A 140 17.52 -40.10 -7.39
C LEU A 140 17.60 -38.71 -8.05
N ILE A 141 18.70 -38.39 -8.72
CA ILE A 141 18.86 -37.12 -9.45
C ILE A 141 18.00 -37.09 -10.72
N LYS A 142 17.97 -38.18 -11.51
CA LYS A 142 17.06 -38.33 -12.66
C LYS A 142 15.60 -38.15 -12.24
N SER A 143 15.25 -38.64 -11.05
CA SER A 143 13.91 -38.50 -10.46
C SER A 143 13.59 -37.10 -9.92
N HIS A 144 14.60 -36.30 -9.53
CA HIS A 144 14.42 -34.87 -9.22
C HIS A 144 14.19 -34.06 -10.50
N LEU A 145 15.09 -34.20 -11.49
CA LEU A 145 15.03 -33.46 -12.75
C LEU A 145 13.70 -33.70 -13.50
N GLY A 146 13.23 -34.94 -13.54
CA GLY A 146 11.96 -35.29 -14.21
C GLY A 146 10.70 -34.68 -13.60
N LYS A 147 10.74 -34.26 -12.32
CA LYS A 147 9.61 -33.56 -11.68
C LYS A 147 9.62 -32.06 -11.95
N GLU A 148 10.80 -31.46 -12.07
CA GLU A 148 10.93 -30.02 -12.31
C GLU A 148 10.43 -29.58 -13.68
N ASP A 149 10.63 -30.38 -14.74
CA ASP A 149 10.14 -30.03 -16.08
C ASP A 149 8.61 -29.94 -16.13
N GLU A 150 7.90 -30.70 -15.31
CA GLU A 150 6.44 -30.57 -15.14
C GLU A 150 6.05 -29.32 -14.34
N GLU A 151 6.74 -29.02 -13.24
CA GLU A 151 6.42 -27.86 -12.39
C GLU A 151 6.77 -26.53 -13.05
N LYS A 152 7.92 -26.44 -13.75
CA LYS A 152 8.31 -25.26 -14.54
C LYS A 152 7.29 -24.98 -15.64
N ARG A 153 6.85 -25.99 -16.38
CA ARG A 153 5.78 -25.84 -17.40
C ARG A 153 4.47 -25.32 -16.80
N LYS A 154 4.03 -25.90 -15.67
CA LYS A 154 2.81 -25.46 -14.97
C LYS A 154 2.94 -24.03 -14.42
N ALA A 155 4.13 -23.63 -13.98
CA ALA A 155 4.40 -22.27 -13.53
C ALA A 155 4.37 -21.25 -14.69
N GLU A 156 4.98 -21.56 -15.83
CA GLU A 156 4.98 -20.71 -17.02
C GLU A 156 3.59 -20.52 -17.62
N GLU A 157 2.78 -21.60 -17.73
CA GLU A 157 1.38 -21.48 -18.18
C GLU A 157 0.55 -20.60 -17.24
N LYS A 158 0.77 -20.72 -15.93
CA LYS A 158 0.05 -19.93 -14.92
C LYS A 158 0.45 -18.45 -14.97
N GLN A 159 1.72 -18.13 -15.24
CA GLN A 159 2.17 -16.76 -15.47
C GLN A 159 1.59 -16.18 -16.76
N LYS A 160 1.64 -16.92 -17.88
CA LYS A 160 1.05 -16.49 -19.16
C LYS A 160 -0.44 -16.18 -19.05
N ARG A 161 -1.23 -17.03 -18.38
CA ARG A 161 -2.65 -16.77 -18.10
C ARG A 161 -2.86 -15.48 -17.30
N GLN A 162 -2.09 -15.25 -16.24
CA GLN A 162 -2.20 -14.04 -15.43
C GLN A 162 -1.82 -12.76 -16.19
N GLU A 163 -0.90 -12.85 -17.15
CA GLU A 163 -0.54 -11.72 -18.02
C GLU A 163 -1.62 -11.42 -19.07
N GLU A 164 -2.23 -12.44 -19.67
CA GLU A 164 -3.39 -12.27 -20.56
C GLU A 164 -4.61 -11.68 -19.84
N GLU A 165 -4.93 -12.16 -18.63
CA GLU A 165 -6.03 -11.61 -17.82
C GLU A 165 -5.79 -10.14 -17.47
N LYS A 166 -4.56 -9.75 -17.13
CA LYS A 166 -4.18 -8.34 -16.91
C LYS A 166 -4.36 -7.49 -18.16
N LYS A 167 -3.91 -7.97 -19.33
CA LYS A 167 -4.06 -7.24 -20.60
C LYS A 167 -5.54 -7.02 -20.96
N LYS A 168 -6.37 -8.06 -20.85
CA LYS A 168 -7.83 -7.97 -21.06
C LYS A 168 -8.51 -7.00 -20.09
N ALA A 169 -8.12 -7.02 -18.81
CA ALA A 169 -8.66 -6.09 -17.81
C ALA A 169 -8.23 -4.63 -18.04
N GLU A 170 -7.01 -4.39 -18.53
CA GLU A 170 -6.53 -3.06 -18.89
C GLU A 170 -7.23 -2.51 -20.14
N GLU A 171 -7.45 -3.36 -21.14
CA GLU A 171 -8.18 -3.03 -22.37
C GLU A 171 -9.65 -2.68 -22.08
N GLN A 172 -10.34 -3.49 -21.26
CA GLN A 172 -11.71 -3.19 -20.81
C GLN A 172 -11.79 -1.85 -20.08
N ARG A 173 -10.83 -1.52 -19.20
CA ARG A 173 -10.78 -0.22 -18.51
C ARG A 173 -10.60 0.95 -19.47
N LYS A 174 -9.78 0.81 -20.52
CA LYS A 174 -9.61 1.85 -21.56
C LYS A 174 -10.92 2.09 -22.32
N ILE A 175 -11.62 1.02 -22.69
CA ILE A 175 -12.93 1.11 -23.36
C ILE A 175 -13.97 1.78 -22.45
N GLU A 176 -14.00 1.45 -21.16
CA GLU A 176 -14.93 2.05 -20.18
C GLU A 176 -14.62 3.54 -19.93
N GLU A 177 -13.35 3.91 -19.80
CA GLU A 177 -12.94 5.31 -19.66
C GLU A 177 -13.28 6.15 -20.91
N GLN A 178 -13.12 5.57 -22.11
CA GLN A 178 -13.45 6.23 -23.37
C GLN A 178 -14.96 6.46 -23.52
N LYS A 179 -15.79 5.43 -23.25
CA LYS A 179 -17.26 5.58 -23.21
C LYS A 179 -17.72 6.62 -22.20
N ARG A 180 -17.05 6.70 -21.04
CA ARG A 180 -17.37 7.69 -20.03
C ARG A 180 -17.06 9.13 -20.49
N LYS A 181 -15.93 9.35 -21.16
CA LYS A 181 -15.59 10.66 -21.76
C LYS A 181 -16.60 11.08 -22.82
N GLU A 182 -17.00 10.17 -23.70
CA GLU A 182 -18.04 10.43 -24.71
C GLU A 182 -19.40 10.77 -24.08
N ALA A 183 -19.76 10.13 -22.96
CA ALA A 183 -20.98 10.44 -22.22
C ALA A 183 -20.92 11.81 -21.51
N GLU A 184 -19.79 12.13 -20.89
CA GLU A 184 -19.55 13.45 -20.27
C GLU A 184 -19.56 14.58 -21.31
N GLU A 185 -19.02 14.36 -22.51
CA GLU A 185 -19.06 15.34 -23.63
C GLU A 185 -20.48 15.54 -24.19
N LYS A 186 -21.25 14.46 -24.38
CA LYS A 186 -22.66 14.56 -24.81
C LYS A 186 -23.51 15.33 -23.80
N ALA A 187 -23.37 15.01 -22.51
CA ALA A 187 -24.10 15.70 -21.45
C ALA A 187 -23.70 17.19 -21.29
N ALA A 188 -22.47 17.56 -21.67
CA ALA A 188 -22.06 18.96 -21.74
C ALA A 188 -22.76 19.72 -22.88
N LYS A 189 -22.76 19.14 -24.10
CA LYS A 189 -23.43 19.72 -25.27
C LYS A 189 -24.94 19.89 -25.08
N GLU A 190 -25.60 18.89 -24.49
CA GLU A 190 -27.04 18.93 -24.22
C GLU A 190 -27.42 20.02 -23.19
N LYS A 191 -26.55 20.27 -22.19
CA LYS A 191 -26.73 21.40 -21.25
C LYS A 191 -26.51 22.76 -21.92
N GLU A 192 -25.49 22.89 -22.75
CA GLU A 192 -25.20 24.13 -23.47
C GLU A 192 -26.34 24.51 -24.43
N GLU A 193 -26.90 23.52 -25.13
CA GLU A 193 -28.07 23.71 -25.99
C GLU A 193 -29.34 24.07 -25.18
N ALA A 194 -29.54 23.46 -24.01
CA ALA A 194 -30.64 23.79 -23.11
C ALA A 194 -30.54 25.24 -22.57
N GLU A 195 -29.36 25.67 -22.12
CA GLU A 195 -29.13 27.07 -21.68
C GLU A 195 -29.36 28.08 -22.81
N LEU A 196 -28.91 27.76 -24.04
CA LEU A 196 -29.12 28.62 -25.20
C LEU A 196 -30.62 28.74 -25.54
N ARG A 197 -31.37 27.64 -25.42
CA ARG A 197 -32.82 27.60 -25.64
C ARG A 197 -33.58 28.38 -24.58
N GLU A 198 -33.15 28.33 -23.31
CA GLU A 198 -33.73 29.13 -22.24
C GLU A 198 -33.46 30.64 -22.43
N LYS A 199 -32.22 31.03 -22.77
CA LYS A 199 -31.87 32.43 -23.08
C LYS A 199 -32.74 33.01 -24.20
N ARG A 200 -32.94 32.27 -25.30
CA ARG A 200 -33.84 32.67 -26.40
C ARG A 200 -35.28 32.88 -25.93
N ARG A 201 -35.80 31.99 -25.08
CA ARG A 201 -37.16 32.11 -24.51
C ARG A 201 -37.30 33.35 -23.63
N GLN A 202 -36.31 33.64 -22.79
CA GLN A 202 -36.29 34.85 -21.95
C GLN A 202 -36.20 36.14 -22.79
N GLU A 203 -35.50 36.13 -23.93
CA GLU A 203 -35.49 37.27 -24.88
C GLU A 203 -36.85 37.48 -25.57
N GLU A 204 -37.52 36.40 -25.99
CA GLU A 204 -38.87 36.50 -26.57
C GLU A 204 -39.90 37.01 -25.55
N GLU A 205 -39.84 36.55 -24.30
CA GLU A 205 -40.71 37.05 -23.23
C GLU A 205 -40.42 38.53 -22.90
N LYS A 206 -39.15 38.96 -22.91
CA LYS A 206 -38.78 40.38 -22.79
C LYS A 206 -39.29 41.22 -23.96
N LYS A 207 -39.23 40.73 -25.21
CA LYS A 207 -39.79 41.41 -26.39
C LYS A 207 -41.30 41.54 -26.27
N LYS A 208 -42.03 40.46 -25.96
CA LYS A 208 -43.48 40.47 -25.74
C LYS A 208 -43.88 41.41 -24.60
N LEU A 209 -43.14 41.44 -23.49
CA LEU A 209 -43.39 42.36 -22.38
C LEU A 209 -43.12 43.83 -22.77
N GLY A 210 -42.09 44.10 -23.57
CA GLY A 210 -41.80 45.43 -24.11
C GLY A 210 -42.89 45.93 -25.06
N GLU A 211 -43.36 45.07 -25.96
CA GLU A 211 -44.46 45.35 -26.88
C GLU A 211 -45.78 45.58 -26.14
N LYS A 212 -46.12 44.71 -25.18
CA LYS A 212 -47.30 44.87 -24.32
C LYS A 212 -47.25 46.19 -23.54
N LYS A 213 -46.09 46.56 -22.97
CA LYS A 213 -45.87 47.87 -22.31
C LYS A 213 -45.95 49.06 -23.28
N ARG A 214 -45.67 48.88 -24.58
CA ARG A 214 -45.83 49.93 -25.58
C ARG A 214 -47.31 50.15 -25.92
N ILE A 215 -48.06 49.07 -26.13
CA ILE A 215 -49.52 49.09 -26.33
C ILE A 215 -50.24 49.67 -25.11
N GLU A 216 -49.80 49.31 -23.90
CA GLU A 216 -50.30 49.89 -22.63
C GLU A 216 -50.07 51.40 -22.59
N ARG A 217 -48.86 51.88 -22.96
CA ARG A 217 -48.56 53.33 -23.02
C ARG A 217 -49.36 54.05 -24.09
N GLU A 218 -49.50 53.47 -25.29
CA GLU A 218 -50.31 54.02 -26.37
C GLU A 218 -51.80 54.13 -25.96
N ARG A 219 -52.34 53.12 -25.25
CA ARG A 219 -53.67 53.19 -24.64
C ARG A 219 -53.79 54.25 -23.56
N VAL A 220 -52.87 54.29 -22.60
CA VAL A 220 -52.86 55.31 -21.52
C VAL A 220 -52.69 56.72 -22.10
N GLU A 221 -51.99 56.89 -23.22
CA GLU A 221 -51.89 58.17 -23.91
C GLU A 221 -53.16 58.53 -24.68
N GLN A 222 -53.85 57.56 -25.31
CA GLN A 222 -55.18 57.76 -25.90
C GLN A 222 -56.22 58.11 -24.83
N GLU A 223 -56.29 57.35 -23.73
CA GLU A 223 -57.14 57.64 -22.57
C GLU A 223 -56.81 59.00 -21.98
N LYS A 224 -55.53 59.38 -21.86
CA LYS A 224 -55.16 60.74 -21.45
C LYS A 224 -55.63 61.81 -22.44
N ARG A 225 -55.54 61.59 -23.76
CA ARG A 225 -56.03 62.55 -24.76
C ARG A 225 -57.57 62.63 -24.78
N GLU A 226 -58.27 61.55 -24.47
CA GLU A 226 -59.74 61.56 -24.30
C GLU A 226 -60.13 62.22 -22.98
N GLN A 227 -59.46 61.92 -21.87
CA GLN A 227 -59.60 62.62 -20.61
C GLN A 227 -59.20 64.10 -20.70
N GLU A 228 -58.27 64.48 -21.57
CA GLU A 228 -57.87 65.88 -21.82
C GLU A 228 -58.90 66.61 -22.72
N LYS A 229 -59.55 65.90 -23.66
CA LYS A 229 -60.73 66.43 -24.38
C LYS A 229 -61.94 66.58 -23.46
N GLN A 230 -62.21 65.59 -22.62
CA GLN A 230 -63.27 65.63 -21.61
C GLN A 230 -62.96 66.72 -20.57
N LYS A 231 -61.72 66.81 -20.07
CA LYS A 231 -61.27 67.93 -19.23
C LYS A 231 -61.35 69.26 -19.93
N ARG A 232 -61.08 69.41 -21.23
CA ARG A 232 -61.33 70.69 -21.94
C ARG A 232 -62.82 71.04 -22.10
N GLN A 233 -63.71 70.05 -22.10
CA GLN A 233 -65.16 70.30 -22.03
C GLN A 233 -65.63 70.56 -20.60
N GLU A 234 -65.01 69.92 -19.61
CA GLU A 234 -65.31 70.06 -18.19
C GLU A 234 -64.67 71.30 -17.57
N GLU A 235 -63.51 71.75 -18.04
CA GLU A 235 -62.84 73.04 -17.74
C GLU A 235 -63.62 74.21 -18.34
N LYS A 236 -64.30 74.02 -19.47
CA LYS A 236 -65.27 75.02 -19.96
C LYS A 236 -66.49 75.14 -19.04
N ARG A 237 -66.90 74.06 -18.38
CA ARG A 237 -67.98 74.06 -17.36
C ARG A 237 -67.47 74.48 -15.98
N LYS A 238 -66.23 74.13 -15.62
CA LYS A 238 -65.54 74.51 -14.38
C LYS A 238 -65.04 75.95 -14.42
N SER A 239 -64.75 76.56 -15.57
CA SER A 239 -64.53 78.02 -15.62
C SER A 239 -65.78 78.83 -15.26
N GLU A 240 -66.97 78.22 -15.31
CA GLU A 240 -68.22 78.79 -14.78
C GLU A 240 -68.49 78.40 -13.32
N GLN A 241 -67.87 77.32 -12.80
CA GLN A 241 -68.13 76.76 -11.46
C GLN A 241 -67.02 77.05 -10.42
N GLU A 242 -65.74 77.09 -10.83
CA GLU A 242 -64.60 77.59 -10.04
C GLU A 242 -64.72 79.10 -9.75
N LYS A 243 -65.51 79.82 -10.56
CA LYS A 243 -65.99 81.18 -10.24
C LYS A 243 -66.96 81.24 -9.06
N ARG A 244 -67.44 80.09 -8.55
CA ARG A 244 -68.26 79.93 -7.34
C ARG A 244 -67.54 79.15 -6.23
N GLU A 245 -66.62 78.24 -6.57
CA GLU A 245 -65.94 77.38 -5.58
C GLU A 245 -64.60 77.95 -5.06
N GLN A 246 -64.02 78.97 -5.72
CA GLN A 246 -62.88 79.74 -5.18
C GLN A 246 -63.21 80.53 -3.90
N GLU A 247 -64.48 80.62 -3.48
CA GLU A 247 -64.88 81.22 -2.20
C GLU A 247 -64.70 80.29 -0.99
N GLU A 248 -64.67 78.96 -1.15
CA GLU A 248 -64.87 78.05 0.00
C GLU A 248 -63.62 77.25 0.44
N GLN A 249 -62.68 76.95 -0.48
CA GLN A 249 -61.49 76.13 -0.17
C GLN A 249 -60.20 76.95 0.08
N LYS A 250 -60.36 78.10 0.74
CA LYS A 250 -59.32 78.75 1.55
C LYS A 250 -59.25 78.18 2.98
N ARG A 251 -59.76 76.96 3.19
CA ARG A 251 -59.84 76.28 4.47
C ARG A 251 -59.38 74.83 4.33
N LYS A 252 -58.21 74.54 4.91
CA LYS A 252 -57.65 73.21 5.23
C LYS A 252 -57.14 72.45 3.99
N GLU A 253 -55.84 72.27 3.75
CA GLU A 253 -54.68 72.29 4.67
C GLU A 253 -54.85 71.37 5.88
N ALA A 254 -54.37 70.12 5.77
CA ALA A 254 -53.42 69.48 6.70
C ALA A 254 -53.24 67.97 6.38
N GLU A 255 -51.99 67.53 6.34
CA GLU A 255 -51.48 66.20 6.80
C GLU A 255 -52.07 64.93 6.12
N GLU A 256 -51.41 64.26 5.15
CA GLU A 256 -50.14 63.49 5.21
C GLU A 256 -50.10 62.40 6.32
N LYS A 257 -50.14 61.09 5.97
CA LYS A 257 -49.00 60.12 5.80
C LYS A 257 -48.38 59.64 7.14
N GLU A 258 -47.77 58.45 7.34
CA GLU A 258 -47.27 57.37 6.45
C GLU A 258 -47.08 56.03 7.24
N GLU A 259 -47.09 54.87 6.54
CA GLU A 259 -46.23 53.64 6.64
C GLU A 259 -45.76 52.94 7.97
N ASN A 260 -45.87 51.58 8.13
CA ASN A 260 -44.98 50.41 7.77
C ASN A 260 -43.70 50.21 8.67
N GLN A 261 -43.22 49.00 9.09
CA GLN A 261 -43.68 47.59 9.00
C GLN A 261 -42.98 46.58 9.99
N ASN A 262 -43.47 45.32 10.00
CA ASN A 262 -43.04 44.00 10.56
C ASN A 262 -41.58 43.64 10.99
N GLN A 263 -41.45 42.61 11.87
CA GLN A 263 -40.37 41.59 11.87
C GLN A 263 -40.63 40.36 12.80
N ASN A 264 -40.28 39.12 12.38
CA ASN A 264 -39.87 37.91 13.18
C ASN A 264 -40.08 36.55 12.42
N GLN A 265 -39.49 35.37 12.74
CA GLN A 265 -38.26 34.93 13.46
C GLN A 265 -38.06 33.39 13.30
N LYS A 266 -36.90 32.84 13.75
CA LYS A 266 -36.72 31.50 14.41
C LYS A 266 -36.88 30.20 13.57
N SER A 267 -36.34 29.01 13.95
CA SER A 267 -35.17 28.59 14.78
C SER A 267 -35.10 27.04 14.91
N ILE A 268 -34.03 26.49 15.55
CA ILE A 268 -33.96 25.32 16.47
C ILE A 268 -32.93 24.22 16.14
N GLU A 269 -32.18 23.87 17.20
CA GLU A 269 -31.16 22.83 17.46
C GLU A 269 -31.70 21.95 18.65
N PRO A 270 -31.11 20.85 19.20
CA PRO A 270 -29.66 20.63 19.40
C PRO A 270 -29.12 19.16 19.48
N LEU A 271 -27.80 18.99 19.59
CA LEU A 271 -27.16 18.27 20.73
C LEU A 271 -25.62 18.38 20.72
N LYS A 272 -25.15 19.44 21.39
CA LYS A 272 -23.83 19.66 22.03
C LYS A 272 -22.61 18.89 21.51
N ALA A 273 -21.83 19.55 20.65
CA ALA A 273 -20.38 19.44 20.69
C ALA A 273 -19.82 20.32 21.82
N ASP A 274 -18.76 19.88 22.51
CA ASP A 274 -17.97 20.77 23.38
C ASP A 274 -16.45 20.59 23.17
N THR A 275 -16.04 20.91 21.95
CA THR A 275 -14.73 21.53 21.65
C THR A 275 -14.97 22.47 20.47
N GLY A 276 -14.71 23.77 20.66
CA GLY A 276 -15.08 24.86 19.73
C GLY A 276 -14.28 24.96 18.43
N ASP A 277 -14.02 23.83 17.78
CA ASP A 277 -13.29 23.73 16.52
C ASP A 277 -14.22 23.27 15.38
N GLU A 278 -14.66 24.22 14.54
CA GLU A 278 -15.46 23.99 13.32
C GLU A 278 -14.92 22.83 12.45
N PHE A 279 -13.60 22.68 12.44
CA PHE A 279 -12.88 21.65 11.71
C PHE A 279 -13.18 20.22 12.20
N PHE A 280 -13.35 20.01 13.51
CA PHE A 280 -13.67 18.70 14.07
C PHE A 280 -15.10 18.26 13.71
N ASN A 281 -16.05 19.20 13.73
CA ASN A 281 -17.43 18.95 13.29
C ASN A 281 -17.52 18.59 11.80
N HIS A 282 -16.70 19.23 10.95
CA HIS A 282 -16.61 18.88 9.52
C HIS A 282 -16.06 17.46 9.30
N ILE A 283 -15.05 17.06 10.09
CA ILE A 283 -14.49 15.71 10.08
C ILE A 283 -15.52 14.66 10.54
N ILE A 284 -16.23 14.89 11.65
CA ILE A 284 -17.29 13.99 12.13
C ILE A 284 -18.39 13.83 11.08
N LYS A 285 -18.81 14.92 10.44
CA LYS A 285 -19.81 14.88 9.35
C LYS A 285 -19.34 14.02 8.16
N TYR A 286 -18.06 14.06 7.83
CA TYR A 286 -17.45 13.21 6.79
C TYR A 286 -17.35 11.74 7.20
N PHE A 287 -17.01 11.45 8.46
CA PHE A 287 -16.95 10.09 9.00
C PHE A 287 -18.34 9.43 9.12
N ASN A 288 -19.35 10.15 9.61
CA ASN A 288 -20.73 9.68 9.67
C ASN A 288 -21.27 9.30 8.29
N LYS A 289 -20.99 10.10 7.25
CA LYS A 289 -21.36 9.79 5.85
C LYS A 289 -20.73 8.49 5.33
N LYS A 290 -19.64 8.01 5.95
CA LYS A 290 -18.89 6.82 5.53
C LYS A 290 -18.94 5.65 6.52
N LYS A 291 -19.74 5.74 7.60
CA LYS A 291 -19.80 4.74 8.68
C LYS A 291 -18.41 4.43 9.28
N ILE A 292 -17.60 5.48 9.49
CA ILE A 292 -16.28 5.37 10.12
C ILE A 292 -16.43 5.66 11.62
N GLU A 293 -16.01 4.73 12.46
CA GLU A 293 -16.01 4.89 13.91
C GLU A 293 -14.72 5.58 14.37
N VAL A 294 -14.81 6.50 15.33
CA VAL A 294 -13.64 7.14 15.96
C VAL A 294 -13.40 6.48 17.31
N ILE A 295 -12.26 5.82 17.48
CA ILE A 295 -11.86 5.15 18.72
C ILE A 295 -11.21 6.15 19.69
N GLU A 296 -10.30 6.97 19.18
CA GLU A 296 -9.51 7.93 19.96
C GLU A 296 -9.37 9.23 19.18
N HIS A 297 -9.40 10.38 19.86
CA HIS A 297 -9.08 11.67 19.28
C HIS A 297 -8.13 12.46 20.20
N LYS A 298 -7.14 13.11 19.61
CA LYS A 298 -6.14 13.94 20.28
C LYS A 298 -5.89 15.21 19.47
N VAL A 299 -6.38 16.33 19.98
CA VAL A 299 -6.16 17.65 19.36
C VAL A 299 -4.73 18.09 19.66
N ILE A 300 -3.87 18.17 18.65
CA ILE A 300 -2.47 18.63 18.79
C ILE A 300 -2.38 20.15 18.62
N ARG A 301 -3.16 20.72 17.69
CA ARG A 301 -3.30 22.17 17.53
C ARG A 301 -4.75 22.52 17.26
N LYS A 302 -5.35 23.28 18.18
CA LYS A 302 -6.70 23.86 18.05
C LYS A 302 -6.87 24.46 16.64
N LYS A 303 -7.95 24.09 15.95
CA LYS A 303 -8.34 24.48 14.57
C LYS A 303 -7.41 24.08 13.42
N SER A 304 -6.27 23.40 13.66
CA SER A 304 -5.29 23.13 12.59
C SER A 304 -4.80 21.68 12.48
N GLU A 305 -4.57 20.97 13.58
CA GLU A 305 -4.01 19.60 13.56
C GLU A 305 -4.69 18.70 14.60
N ILE A 306 -5.37 17.66 14.12
CA ILE A 306 -6.08 16.67 14.95
C ILE A 306 -5.59 15.27 14.55
N ASP A 307 -5.08 14.52 15.52
CA ASP A 307 -4.69 13.12 15.38
C ASP A 307 -5.81 12.24 15.95
N MET A 308 -6.19 11.18 15.24
CA MET A 308 -7.27 10.27 15.64
C MET A 308 -6.89 8.82 15.32
N ILE A 309 -7.49 7.88 16.03
CA ILE A 309 -7.53 6.47 15.60
C ILE A 309 -8.95 6.18 15.15
N VAL A 310 -9.09 5.72 13.91
CA VAL A 310 -10.39 5.49 13.27
C VAL A 310 -10.51 4.05 12.79
N ARG A 311 -11.70 3.48 12.89
CA ARG A 311 -12.02 2.12 12.48
C ARG A 311 -12.93 2.17 11.25
N LEU A 312 -12.45 1.57 10.17
CA LEU A 312 -13.14 1.49 8.89
C LEU A 312 -13.70 0.08 8.70
N PRO A 313 -15.02 -0.10 8.51
CA PRO A 313 -15.58 -1.38 8.10
C PRO A 313 -15.17 -1.68 6.66
N SER A 314 -14.53 -2.83 6.43
CA SER A 314 -14.11 -3.30 5.11
C SER A 314 -14.65 -4.70 4.81
N VAL A 315 -14.52 -5.14 3.55
CA VAL A 315 -14.93 -6.48 3.11
C VAL A 315 -14.17 -7.64 3.78
N VAL A 316 -13.04 -7.35 4.43
CA VAL A 316 -12.24 -8.33 5.21
C VAL A 316 -12.30 -8.10 6.72
N GLY A 317 -13.24 -7.26 7.20
CA GLY A 317 -13.42 -6.90 8.60
C GLY A 317 -13.05 -5.45 8.92
N ASN A 318 -13.01 -5.13 10.21
CA ASN A 318 -12.74 -3.78 10.71
C ASN A 318 -11.23 -3.48 10.67
N LEU A 319 -10.84 -2.46 9.91
CA LEU A 319 -9.45 -2.01 9.79
C LEU A 319 -9.21 -0.74 10.59
N GLU A 320 -8.17 -0.73 11.41
CA GLU A 320 -7.79 0.45 12.20
C GLU A 320 -6.74 1.28 11.46
N TYR A 321 -7.02 2.57 11.32
CA TYR A 321 -6.19 3.55 10.63
C TYR A 321 -5.80 4.66 11.59
N TYR A 322 -4.54 5.08 11.51
CA TYR A 322 -4.11 6.33 12.13
C TYR A 322 -4.52 7.50 11.23
N CYS A 323 -5.48 8.31 11.68
CA CYS A 323 -5.99 9.44 10.92
C CYS A 323 -5.37 10.75 11.40
N LYS A 324 -4.62 11.43 10.54
CA LYS A 324 -4.11 12.78 10.80
C LYS A 324 -4.83 13.79 9.92
N ALA A 325 -5.59 14.69 10.54
CA ALA A 325 -6.35 15.72 9.85
C ALA A 325 -5.68 17.09 10.00
N LYS A 326 -5.41 17.75 8.86
CA LYS A 326 -4.69 19.03 8.82
C LYS A 326 -5.43 20.10 8.01
N ASN A 327 -5.80 21.19 8.68
CA ASN A 327 -6.42 22.35 8.03
C ASN A 327 -5.32 23.34 7.60
N LYS A 328 -4.95 23.31 6.31
CA LYS A 328 -3.87 24.13 5.74
C LYS A 328 -4.10 24.35 4.24
N LYS A 329 -3.97 25.60 3.77
CA LYS A 329 -4.23 25.97 2.34
C LYS A 329 -3.34 25.21 1.35
N LYS A 330 -2.08 24.95 1.71
CA LYS A 330 -1.14 24.11 0.95
C LYS A 330 -0.40 23.15 1.89
N VAL A 331 -0.47 21.85 1.60
CA VAL A 331 0.21 20.79 2.38
C VAL A 331 1.60 20.54 1.78
N ASN A 332 2.62 20.49 2.63
CA ASN A 332 4.02 20.31 2.21
C ASN A 332 4.51 18.88 2.46
N ASP A 333 5.66 18.55 1.88
CA ASP A 333 6.38 17.27 2.08
C ASP A 333 6.53 16.88 3.56
N GLY A 334 7.07 17.77 4.40
CA GLY A 334 7.28 17.50 5.83
C GLY A 334 5.98 17.25 6.61
N ASP A 335 4.83 17.76 6.16
CA ASP A 335 3.54 17.46 6.78
C ASP A 335 3.17 15.98 6.55
N LEU A 336 3.37 15.46 5.33
CA LEU A 336 3.11 14.06 4.97
C LEU A 336 4.12 13.11 5.63
N SER A 337 5.41 13.44 5.60
CA SER A 337 6.45 12.62 6.25
C SER A 337 6.21 12.52 7.76
N SER A 338 5.76 13.59 8.42
CA SER A 338 5.40 13.53 9.86
C SER A 338 4.27 12.54 10.15
N ALA A 339 3.26 12.50 9.29
CA ALA A 339 2.12 11.58 9.43
C ALA A 339 2.54 10.12 9.17
N PHE A 340 3.38 9.90 8.16
CA PHE A 340 3.91 8.57 7.84
C PHE A 340 4.76 8.00 8.96
N VAL A 341 5.70 8.78 9.52
CA VAL A 341 6.54 8.35 10.67
C VAL A 341 5.67 7.98 11.87
N GLN A 342 4.66 8.79 12.22
CA GLN A 342 3.74 8.48 13.33
C GLN A 342 2.93 7.17 13.07
N GLY A 343 2.55 6.89 11.83
CA GLY A 343 1.94 5.61 11.44
C GLY A 343 2.88 4.42 11.59
N GLN A 344 4.13 4.54 11.11
CA GLN A 344 5.15 3.51 11.26
C GLN A 344 5.43 3.19 12.73
N MET A 345 5.52 4.21 13.60
CA MET A 345 5.67 4.02 15.04
C MET A 345 4.50 3.25 15.68
N LYS A 346 3.27 3.49 15.22
CA LYS A 346 2.06 2.77 15.67
C LYS A 346 1.81 1.44 14.94
N LYS A 347 2.61 1.09 13.93
CA LYS A 347 2.46 -0.10 13.06
C LYS A 347 1.07 -0.24 12.39
N ILE A 348 0.39 0.88 12.11
CA ILE A 348 -0.93 0.90 11.46
C ILE A 348 -0.95 1.83 10.23
N PRO A 349 -1.77 1.54 9.20
CA PRO A 349 -1.87 2.38 8.01
C PRO A 349 -2.32 3.81 8.32
N VAL A 350 -1.86 4.77 7.52
CA VAL A 350 -2.13 6.20 7.75
C VAL A 350 -3.19 6.73 6.79
N LEU A 351 -4.18 7.43 7.34
CA LEU A 351 -5.15 8.23 6.60
C LEU A 351 -4.83 9.72 6.84
N PHE A 352 -4.49 10.47 5.80
CA PHE A 352 -4.25 11.91 5.89
C PHE A 352 -5.42 12.68 5.30
N LEU A 353 -6.06 13.53 6.11
CA LEU A 353 -7.16 14.40 5.68
C LEU A 353 -6.68 15.84 5.52
N MET A 354 -7.02 16.48 4.40
CA MET A 354 -6.69 17.88 4.13
C MET A 354 -7.86 18.65 3.53
N THR A 355 -7.91 19.96 3.79
CA THR A 355 -8.87 20.90 3.15
C THR A 355 -8.28 21.60 1.93
N GLY A 356 -6.97 21.84 1.94
CA GLY A 356 -6.25 22.56 0.88
C GLY A 356 -5.78 21.67 -0.28
N GLU A 357 -4.73 22.13 -0.95
CA GLU A 357 -4.09 21.42 -2.07
C GLU A 357 -2.67 20.97 -1.73
N MET A 358 -2.16 19.97 -2.44
CA MET A 358 -0.79 19.48 -2.28
C MET A 358 0.17 20.25 -3.17
N THR A 359 1.40 20.48 -2.71
CA THR A 359 2.48 20.95 -3.58
C THR A 359 2.87 19.88 -4.60
N LYS A 360 3.50 20.28 -5.73
CA LYS A 360 3.95 19.32 -6.75
C LYS A 360 4.88 18.23 -6.16
N LYS A 361 5.81 18.64 -5.29
CA LYS A 361 6.70 17.74 -4.53
C LYS A 361 5.94 16.74 -3.64
N ALA A 362 4.92 17.21 -2.91
CA ALA A 362 4.09 16.34 -2.06
C ALA A 362 3.30 15.31 -2.90
N LYS A 363 2.84 15.67 -4.10
CA LYS A 363 2.16 14.75 -5.03
C LYS A 363 3.11 13.69 -5.59
N GLU A 364 4.36 14.07 -5.85
CA GLU A 364 5.43 13.19 -6.34
C GLU A 364 5.83 12.14 -5.28
N LEU A 365 6.13 12.58 -4.05
CA LEU A 365 6.46 11.69 -2.92
C LEU A 365 5.37 10.67 -2.58
N LEU A 366 4.09 11.00 -2.78
CA LEU A 366 2.99 10.05 -2.63
C LEU A 366 2.99 8.95 -3.69
N SER A 367 3.44 9.27 -4.91
CA SER A 367 3.51 8.31 -6.01
C SER A 367 4.74 7.39 -5.93
N THR A 368 5.86 7.87 -5.38
CA THR A 368 7.11 7.13 -5.27
C THR A 368 7.25 6.35 -3.95
N GLU A 369 7.19 7.03 -2.81
CA GLU A 369 7.61 6.47 -1.52
C GLU A 369 6.43 5.98 -0.65
N PHE A 370 5.34 6.74 -0.60
CA PHE A 370 4.27 6.48 0.37
C PHE A 370 3.10 5.63 -0.15
N ASN A 371 3.16 5.17 -1.40
CA ASN A 371 2.10 4.43 -2.12
C ASN A 371 1.61 3.16 -1.39
N LYS A 372 2.43 2.57 -0.50
CA LYS A 372 2.10 1.34 0.26
C LYS A 372 1.70 1.55 1.74
N GLY A 373 1.44 2.78 2.19
CA GLY A 373 1.05 3.00 3.60
C GLY A 373 0.34 4.32 3.95
N LEU A 374 0.20 5.26 3.02
CA LEU A 374 -0.41 6.57 3.26
C LEU A 374 -1.57 6.82 2.28
N VAL A 375 -2.80 6.81 2.79
CA VAL A 375 -4.00 7.17 2.03
C VAL A 375 -4.30 8.65 2.25
N VAL A 376 -4.27 9.46 1.19
CA VAL A 376 -4.60 10.88 1.27
C VAL A 376 -6.02 11.14 0.75
N LYS A 377 -6.81 11.93 1.50
CA LYS A 377 -8.14 12.40 1.07
C LYS A 377 -8.34 13.88 1.34
N LYS A 378 -8.98 14.56 0.38
CA LYS A 378 -9.47 15.93 0.54
C LYS A 378 -10.88 15.90 1.16
N ILE A 379 -11.15 16.81 2.09
CA ILE A 379 -12.43 17.02 2.80
C ILE A 379 -12.91 18.47 2.69
#